data_AF-A0A7X6R2G6-F1
#
_entry.id   AF-A0A7X6R2G6-F1
#
_cell.length_a   1.000
_cell.length_b   1.000
_cell.length_c   1.000
_cell.angle_alpha   90.00
_cell.angle_beta   90.00
_cell.angle_gamma   90.00
#
_symmetry.space_group_name_H-M   'P 1'
#
loop_
_entity.id
_entity.type
_entity.pdbx_description
1 polymer ?
#
loop_
_entity_poly.entity_id
_entity_poly.type
_entity_poly.pdbx_seq_one_letter_code
_entity_poly.pdbx_strand_id
1 'polypeptide(L)'
;MKLYRGLPQGVSRAEITYRAEGGFRGTRLVRCSEAEFAQLRTAVDGVYEGPWSEAHRITVSEARHYIDQAQRRIEQQEAELRRRRESVDLTCPWCERQRTYLGILGFITGHTGFMTDHPSELGQQVVQQHAYRCDRCGSMQLFADGFLAHPLPGRKPS
;
A
#
# COMPACT_ATOMS: atom_id res chain seq x y z
N MET A 1 11.01 11.62 13.36
CA MET A 1 9.95 11.37 12.36
C MET A 1 10.23 10.02 11.72
N LYS A 2 9.23 9.12 11.68
CA LYS A 2 9.35 7.80 11.05
C LYS A 2 8.50 7.78 9.78
N LEU A 3 9.05 7.17 8.73
CA LEU A 3 8.45 7.01 7.42
C LEU A 3 8.38 5.52 7.10
N TYR A 4 7.24 5.08 6.57
CA TYR A 4 6.95 3.69 6.18
C TYR A 4 6.43 3.58 4.74
N ARG A 5 6.27 4.71 4.04
CA ARG A 5 5.72 4.80 2.68
C ARG A 5 6.51 5.82 1.87
N GLY A 6 6.49 5.70 0.55
CA GLY A 6 7.23 6.61 -0.35
C GLY A 6 8.75 6.45 -0.26
N LEU A 7 9.24 5.37 0.35
CA LEU A 7 10.66 5.12 0.54
C LEU A 7 11.31 4.62 -0.76
N PRO A 8 12.62 4.82 -0.92
CA PRO A 8 13.37 4.24 -2.03
C PRO A 8 13.22 2.71 -2.09
N GLN A 9 13.40 2.13 -3.27
CA GLN A 9 13.34 0.68 -3.45
C GLN A 9 14.33 -0.02 -2.52
N GLY A 10 13.87 -1.07 -1.85
CA GLY A 10 14.67 -1.81 -0.87
C GLY A 10 14.68 -1.18 0.54
N VAL A 11 14.06 -0.02 0.77
CA VAL A 11 13.93 0.55 2.12
C VAL A 11 12.51 0.36 2.63
N SER A 12 12.35 -0.29 3.78
CA SER A 12 11.04 -0.53 4.39
C SER A 12 10.65 0.50 5.43
N ARG A 13 11.63 1.06 6.14
CA ARG A 13 11.43 2.10 7.13
C ARG A 13 12.58 3.10 7.12
N ALA A 14 12.26 4.37 7.28
CA ALA A 14 13.25 5.42 7.47
C ALA A 14 12.91 6.25 8.71
N GLU A 15 13.93 6.66 9.46
CA GLU A 15 13.78 7.54 10.61
C GLU A 15 14.71 8.75 10.44
N ILE A 16 14.11 9.93 10.56
CA ILE A 16 14.80 11.22 10.57
C ILE A 16 14.68 11.81 11.97
N THR A 17 15.81 12.14 12.59
CA THR A 17 15.86 12.86 13.86
C THR A 17 16.62 14.16 13.70
N TYR A 18 16.11 15.23 14.31
CA TYR A 18 16.70 16.57 14.22
C TYR A 18 17.52 16.85 15.47
N ARG A 19 18.74 17.35 15.29
CA ARG A 19 19.69 17.56 16.39
C ARG A 19 20.38 18.91 16.29
N ALA A 20 20.74 19.44 17.46
CA ALA A 20 21.59 20.60 17.63
C ALA A 20 22.74 20.26 18.58
N GLU A 21 23.85 20.96 18.45
CA GLU A 21 24.94 20.91 19.42
C GLU A 21 24.45 21.35 20.81
N GLY A 22 25.05 20.74 21.83
CA GLY A 22 24.70 20.97 23.23
C GLY A 22 23.92 19.81 23.85
N GLY A 23 24.30 19.47 25.08
CA GLY A 23 23.75 18.35 25.86
C GLY A 23 24.86 17.46 26.43
N PHE A 24 24.53 16.62 27.41
CA PHE A 24 25.49 15.75 28.11
C PHE A 24 26.28 14.78 27.20
N ARG A 25 25.74 14.44 26.02
CA ARG A 25 26.39 13.58 25.02
C ARG A 25 26.88 14.35 23.80
N GLY A 26 27.07 15.67 23.92
CA GLY A 26 27.51 16.57 22.85
C GLY A 26 26.39 17.03 21.89
N THR A 27 25.31 16.26 21.72
CA THR A 27 24.19 16.62 20.82
C THR A 27 22.84 16.25 21.44
N ARG A 28 21.84 17.12 21.29
CA ARG A 28 20.46 16.91 21.78
C ARG A 28 19.45 16.85 20.65
N LEU A 29 18.33 16.17 20.90
CA LEU A 29 17.22 16.07 19.95
C LEU A 29 16.34 17.33 20.09
N VAL A 30 16.04 17.97 18.96
CA VAL A 30 15.33 19.25 18.91
C VAL A 30 14.23 19.24 17.84
N ARG A 31 13.43 20.31 17.79
CA ARG A 31 12.49 20.53 16.69
C ARG A 31 13.24 20.88 15.41
N CYS A 32 12.63 20.64 14.25
CA CYS A 32 13.24 20.95 12.94
C CYS A 32 13.66 22.42 12.80
N SER A 33 12.94 23.36 13.41
CA SER A 33 13.25 24.80 13.41
C SER A 33 14.52 25.18 14.17
N GLU A 34 14.93 24.35 15.14
CA GLU A 34 16.05 24.59 16.04
C GLU A 34 17.26 23.68 15.72
N ALA A 35 17.15 22.92 14.63
CA ALA A 35 18.10 21.90 14.26
C ALA A 35 19.28 22.49 13.48
N GLU A 36 20.49 22.10 13.86
CA GLU A 36 21.70 22.40 13.08
C GLU A 36 21.96 21.32 12.03
N PHE A 37 21.58 20.07 12.33
CA PHE A 37 21.67 18.95 11.42
C PHE A 37 20.57 17.92 11.72
N ALA A 38 20.44 16.95 10.83
CA ALA A 38 19.58 15.80 11.02
C ALA A 38 20.40 14.50 10.96
N GLN A 39 19.85 13.45 11.54
CA GLN A 39 20.35 12.09 11.39
C GLN A 39 19.29 11.27 10.67
N LEU A 40 19.71 10.59 9.61
CA LEU A 40 18.90 9.64 8.85
C LEU A 40 19.38 8.22 9.14
N ARG A 41 18.44 7.33 9.36
CA ARG A 41 18.67 5.88 9.37
C ARG A 41 17.56 5.19 8.60
N THR A 42 17.90 4.10 7.95
CA THR A 42 16.99 3.29 7.14
C THR A 42 17.06 1.85 7.59
N ALA A 43 15.99 1.09 7.39
CA ALA A 43 16.05 -0.36 7.46
C ALA A 43 15.49 -0.96 6.18
N VAL A 44 15.99 -2.15 5.87
CA VAL A 44 15.59 -2.97 4.73
C VAL A 44 14.72 -4.09 5.30
N ASP A 45 13.60 -4.40 4.65
CA ASP A 45 12.81 -5.58 5.04
C ASP A 45 13.48 -6.85 4.51
N GLY A 46 13.69 -7.80 5.41
CA GLY A 46 13.94 -9.20 5.09
C GLY A 46 12.76 -10.06 5.53
N VAL A 47 12.99 -11.36 5.77
CA VAL A 47 11.97 -12.28 6.32
C VAL A 47 11.50 -11.86 7.74
N TYR A 48 12.30 -11.04 8.43
CA TYR A 48 12.01 -10.40 9.72
C TYR A 48 12.28 -8.89 9.63
N GLU A 49 11.85 -8.11 10.64
CA GLU A 49 12.21 -6.68 10.76
C GLU A 49 13.74 -6.51 10.73
N GLY A 50 14.26 -5.99 9.62
CA GLY A 50 15.70 -5.84 9.43
C GLY A 50 16.31 -4.79 10.36
N PRO A 51 17.62 -4.92 10.69
CA PRO A 51 18.29 -3.97 11.57
C PRO A 51 18.30 -2.56 10.97
N TRP A 52 18.27 -1.56 11.85
CA TRP A 52 18.49 -0.17 11.44
C TRP A 52 19.94 0.02 10.99
N SER A 53 20.12 0.75 9.90
CA SER A 53 21.42 1.25 9.49
C SER A 53 22.00 2.17 10.56
N GLU A 54 23.31 2.39 10.48
CA GLU A 54 23.96 3.46 11.23
C GLU A 54 23.31 4.82 10.93
N ALA A 55 23.33 5.70 11.94
CA ALA A 55 22.77 7.03 11.83
C ALA A 55 23.72 7.93 11.04
N HIS A 56 23.33 8.30 9.82
CA HIS A 56 24.11 9.17 8.96
C HIS A 56 23.74 10.63 9.22
N ARG A 57 24.74 11.48 9.48
CA ARG A 57 24.55 12.93 9.61
C ARG A 57 24.28 13.52 8.24
N ILE A 58 23.16 14.23 8.13
CA ILE A 58 22.75 14.97 6.93
C ILE A 58 22.37 16.40 7.32
N THR A 59 22.37 17.30 6.35
CA THR A 59 21.89 18.68 6.53
C THR A 59 20.37 18.70 6.75
N VAL A 60 19.86 19.78 7.35
CA VAL A 60 18.42 19.98 7.51
C VAL A 60 17.71 20.08 6.15
N SER A 61 18.36 20.67 5.15
CA SER A 61 17.87 20.74 3.78
C SER A 61 17.75 19.36 3.13
N GLU A 62 18.73 18.48 3.31
CA GLU A 62 18.66 17.10 2.78
C GLU A 62 17.55 16.30 3.47
N ALA A 63 17.36 16.49 4.78
CA ALA A 63 16.26 15.85 5.50
C ALA A 63 14.89 16.29 4.96
N ARG A 64 14.70 17.59 4.68
CA ARG A 64 13.48 18.11 4.04
C ARG A 64 13.30 17.54 2.64
N HIS A 65 14.36 17.56 1.84
CA HIS A 65 14.33 17.01 0.49
C HIS A 65 13.95 15.53 0.48
N TYR A 66 14.46 14.74 1.42
CA TYR A 66 14.10 13.33 1.57
C TYR A 66 12.61 13.13 1.86
N ILE A 67 12.04 13.96 2.75
CA ILE A 67 10.61 13.93 3.08
C ILE A 67 9.77 14.31 1.87
N ASP A 68 10.13 15.39 1.17
CA ASP A 68 9.42 15.86 -0.02
C ASP A 68 9.45 14.80 -1.14
N GLN A 69 10.59 14.14 -1.34
CA GLN A 69 10.68 13.02 -2.29
C GLN A 69 9.76 11.86 -1.88
N ALA A 70 9.70 11.53 -0.60
CA ALA A 70 8.83 10.45 -0.12
C ALA A 70 7.35 10.80 -0.36
N GLN A 71 6.95 12.05 -0.08
CA GLN A 71 5.59 12.54 -0.36
C GLN A 71 5.27 12.49 -1.85
N ARG A 72 6.16 12.97 -2.72
CA ARG A 72 5.96 12.89 -4.18
C ARG A 72 5.80 11.46 -4.68
N ARG A 73 6.57 10.50 -4.15
CA ARG A 73 6.41 9.08 -4.52
C ARG A 73 5.06 8.52 -4.08
N ILE A 74 4.58 8.89 -2.89
CA ILE A 74 3.24 8.53 -2.41
C ILE A 74 2.18 9.08 -3.36
N GLU A 75 2.24 10.38 -3.68
CA GLU A 75 1.29 11.02 -4.58
C GLU A 75 1.28 10.37 -5.97
N GLN A 76 2.46 10.03 -6.52
CA GLN A 76 2.57 9.34 -7.80
C GLN A 76 1.95 7.94 -7.75
N GLN A 77 2.22 7.16 -6.70
CA GLN A 77 1.63 5.83 -6.51
C GLN A 77 0.11 5.92 -6.36
N GLU A 78 -0.39 6.87 -5.58
CA GLU A 78 -1.83 7.09 -5.41
C GLU A 78 -2.51 7.54 -6.70
N ALA A 79 -1.87 8.43 -7.46
CA ALA A 79 -2.36 8.87 -8.77
C ALA A 79 -2.37 7.72 -9.78
N GLU A 80 -1.37 6.85 -9.77
CA GLU A 80 -1.35 5.65 -10.61
C GLU A 80 -2.48 4.68 -10.23
N LEU A 81 -2.64 4.39 -8.93
CA LEU A 81 -3.74 3.56 -8.44
C LEU A 81 -5.11 4.16 -8.79
N ARG A 82 -5.24 5.49 -8.72
CA ARG A 82 -6.45 6.20 -9.15
C ARG A 82 -6.71 6.05 -10.65
N ARG A 83 -5.71 6.25 -11.51
CA ARG A 83 -5.87 6.06 -12.96
C ARG A 83 -6.26 4.61 -13.29
N ARG A 84 -5.63 3.64 -12.62
CA ARG A 84 -5.98 2.23 -12.79
C ARG A 84 -7.43 1.96 -12.37
N ARG A 85 -7.90 2.55 -11.26
CA ARG A 85 -9.32 2.50 -10.83
C ARG A 85 -10.26 3.08 -11.87
N GLU A 86 -9.94 4.25 -12.39
CA GLU A 86 -10.76 4.97 -13.38
C GLU A 86 -10.80 4.25 -14.73
N SER A 87 -9.77 3.49 -15.07
CA SER A 87 -9.73 2.67 -16.29
C SER A 87 -10.60 1.40 -16.25
N VAL A 88 -11.19 1.05 -15.08
CA VAL A 88 -12.05 -0.12 -14.97
C VAL A 88 -13.42 0.20 -15.57
N ASP A 89 -13.67 -0.33 -16.77
CA ASP A 89 -15.00 -0.30 -17.38
C ASP A 89 -15.90 -1.39 -16.79
N LEU A 90 -16.99 -0.95 -16.14
CA LEU A 90 -18.03 -1.81 -15.59
C LEU A 90 -19.20 -2.00 -16.55
N THR A 91 -19.09 -1.53 -17.79
CA THR A 91 -20.12 -1.67 -18.82
C THR A 91 -20.18 -3.10 -19.32
N CYS A 92 -21.40 -3.63 -19.40
CA CYS A 92 -21.66 -4.94 -19.98
C CYS A 92 -21.44 -4.89 -21.49
N PRO A 93 -20.51 -5.67 -22.08
CA PRO A 93 -20.23 -5.62 -23.52
C PRO A 93 -21.40 -6.15 -24.37
N TRP A 94 -22.36 -6.87 -23.75
CA TRP A 94 -23.53 -7.40 -24.44
C TRP A 94 -24.78 -6.53 -24.32
N CYS A 95 -24.87 -5.72 -23.27
CA CYS A 95 -26.08 -4.95 -22.97
C CYS A 95 -25.84 -3.45 -22.93
N GLU A 96 -24.57 -3.01 -22.99
CA GLU A 96 -24.13 -1.62 -22.90
C GLU A 96 -24.67 -0.90 -21.64
N ARG A 97 -24.94 -1.67 -20.59
CA ARG A 97 -25.42 -1.19 -19.29
C ARG A 97 -24.34 -1.30 -18.24
N GLN A 98 -24.32 -0.36 -17.31
CA GLN A 98 -23.43 -0.40 -16.16
C GLN A 98 -23.81 -1.55 -15.23
N ARG A 99 -22.84 -2.41 -14.89
CA ARG A 99 -23.05 -3.50 -13.93
C ARG A 99 -23.27 -2.96 -12.52
N THR A 100 -24.15 -3.61 -11.77
CA THR A 100 -24.43 -3.29 -10.36
C THR A 100 -23.48 -4.07 -9.46
N TYR A 101 -22.90 -3.39 -8.46
CA TYR A 101 -22.06 -4.03 -7.45
C TYR A 101 -22.91 -4.93 -6.53
N LEU A 102 -22.52 -6.19 -6.38
CA LEU A 102 -23.21 -7.19 -5.56
C LEU A 102 -22.54 -7.45 -4.21
N GLY A 103 -21.31 -6.96 -4.00
CA GLY A 103 -20.55 -7.24 -2.78
C GLY A 103 -19.35 -8.15 -3.02
N ILE A 104 -18.88 -8.78 -1.94
CA ILE A 104 -17.76 -9.72 -1.94
C ILE A 104 -18.32 -11.15 -2.02
N LEU A 105 -17.87 -11.91 -3.01
CA LEU A 105 -18.11 -13.34 -3.15
C LEU A 105 -16.84 -14.11 -2.77
N GLY A 106 -16.96 -15.11 -1.92
CA GLY A 106 -15.88 -16.04 -1.60
C GLY A 106 -15.86 -17.21 -2.57
N PHE A 107 -14.74 -17.43 -3.24
CA PHE A 107 -14.51 -18.60 -4.07
C PHE A 107 -13.56 -19.54 -3.34
N ILE A 108 -13.94 -20.82 -3.23
CA ILE A 108 -13.04 -21.86 -2.73
C ILE A 108 -12.25 -22.36 -3.93
N THR A 109 -10.96 -22.04 -3.98
CA THR A 109 -10.06 -22.64 -4.97
C THR A 109 -9.41 -23.87 -4.34
N GLY A 110 -9.75 -25.06 -4.87
CA GLY A 110 -9.01 -26.29 -4.61
C GLY A 110 -7.95 -26.52 -5.69
N HIS A 111 -6.82 -27.12 -5.33
CA HIS A 111 -5.86 -27.58 -6.34
C HIS A 111 -6.45 -28.73 -7.17
N THR A 112 -6.29 -28.73 -8.50
CA THR A 112 -6.65 -29.85 -9.40
C THR A 112 -5.69 -31.04 -9.26
N GLY A 113 -5.40 -31.45 -8.02
CA GLY A 113 -4.55 -32.58 -7.68
C GLY A 113 -5.30 -33.49 -6.73
N PHE A 114 -5.83 -34.58 -7.29
CA PHE A 114 -6.55 -35.68 -6.61
C PHE A 114 -7.80 -35.26 -5.82
N MET A 115 -8.97 -35.57 -6.39
CA MET A 115 -10.20 -35.72 -5.61
C MET A 115 -10.02 -36.93 -4.69
N THR A 116 -9.58 -36.71 -3.46
CA THR A 116 -9.69 -37.67 -2.37
C THR A 116 -10.91 -37.31 -1.52
N ASP A 117 -11.61 -38.34 -1.01
CA ASP A 117 -12.87 -38.22 -0.27
C ASP A 117 -12.74 -37.56 1.13
N HIS A 118 -11.60 -36.97 1.45
CA HIS A 118 -11.33 -36.34 2.75
C HIS A 118 -10.73 -34.94 2.57
N PRO A 119 -11.47 -33.87 2.89
CA PRO A 119 -10.96 -32.51 2.83
C PRO A 119 -9.98 -32.28 3.98
N SER A 120 -8.70 -32.54 3.75
CA SER A 120 -7.65 -32.11 4.66
C SER A 120 -7.44 -30.60 4.54
N GLU A 121 -7.26 -29.94 5.69
CA GLU A 121 -7.23 -28.49 5.94
C GLU A 121 -6.11 -27.71 5.21
N LEU A 122 -5.40 -28.33 4.26
CA LEU A 122 -4.21 -27.77 3.60
C LEU A 122 -4.37 -27.49 2.10
N GLY A 123 -5.56 -27.68 1.53
CA GLY A 123 -5.76 -27.59 0.06
C GLY A 123 -6.72 -26.51 -0.42
N GLN A 124 -7.31 -25.71 0.47
CA GLN A 124 -8.38 -24.77 0.13
C GLN A 124 -7.99 -23.34 0.50
N GLN A 125 -7.78 -22.52 -0.51
CA GLN A 125 -7.65 -21.08 -0.33
C GLN A 125 -9.00 -20.44 -0.64
N VAL A 126 -9.53 -19.65 0.32
CA VAL A 126 -10.70 -18.80 0.06
C VAL A 126 -10.20 -17.52 -0.58
N VAL A 127 -10.49 -17.35 -1.87
CA VAL A 127 -10.21 -16.10 -2.59
C VAL A 127 -11.47 -15.24 -2.54
N GLN A 128 -11.36 -14.09 -1.90
CA GLN A 128 -12.41 -13.08 -1.90
C GLN A 128 -12.36 -12.28 -3.20
N GLN A 129 -13.51 -12.12 -3.86
CA GLN A 129 -13.64 -11.35 -5.10
C GLN A 129 -14.85 -10.43 -5.06
N HIS A 130 -14.68 -9.19 -5.50
CA HIS A 130 -15.72 -8.21 -5.67
C HIS A 130 -16.51 -8.49 -6.95
N ALA A 131 -17.82 -8.64 -6.81
CA ALA A 131 -18.71 -9.05 -7.88
C ALA A 131 -19.57 -7.90 -8.41
N TYR A 132 -19.64 -7.80 -9.72
CA TYR A 132 -20.50 -6.88 -10.45
C TYR A 132 -21.37 -7.69 -11.42
N ARG A 133 -22.67 -7.41 -11.46
CA ARG A 133 -23.63 -8.13 -12.30
C ARG A 133 -24.43 -7.19 -13.19
N CYS A 134 -24.59 -7.57 -14.45
CA CYS A 134 -25.55 -6.91 -15.34
C CYS A 134 -26.98 -7.30 -14.95
N ASP A 135 -27.83 -6.29 -14.75
CA ASP A 135 -29.25 -6.41 -14.43
C ASP A 135 -30.06 -7.11 -15.54
N ARG A 136 -29.62 -7.00 -16.80
CA ARG A 136 -30.33 -7.52 -17.96
C ARG A 136 -29.94 -8.95 -18.34
N CYS A 137 -28.66 -9.20 -18.63
CA CYS A 137 -28.21 -10.52 -19.11
C CYS A 137 -27.60 -11.40 -18.00
N GLY A 138 -27.46 -10.88 -16.79
CA GLY A 138 -26.85 -11.61 -15.68
C GLY A 138 -25.34 -11.78 -15.76
N SER A 139 -24.66 -11.26 -16.79
CA SER A 139 -23.21 -11.39 -16.92
C SER A 139 -22.49 -10.81 -15.70
N MET A 140 -21.45 -11.52 -15.24
CA MET A 140 -20.69 -11.15 -14.07
C MET A 140 -19.28 -10.70 -14.43
N GLN A 141 -18.76 -9.77 -13.64
CA GLN A 141 -17.37 -9.33 -13.67
C GLN A 141 -16.85 -9.40 -12.23
N LEU A 142 -15.73 -10.10 -12.05
CA LEU A 142 -15.16 -10.40 -10.74
C LEU A 142 -13.78 -9.75 -10.64
N PHE A 143 -13.51 -9.10 -9.52
CA PHE A 143 -12.20 -8.52 -9.22
C PHE A 143 -11.66 -9.15 -7.94
N ALA A 144 -10.45 -9.70 -7.96
CA ALA A 144 -9.83 -10.22 -6.75
C ALA A 144 -9.69 -9.12 -5.69
N ASP A 145 -9.86 -9.50 -4.41
CA ASP A 145 -9.58 -8.60 -3.30
C ASP A 145 -8.04 -8.45 -3.17
N GLY A 146 -7.49 -7.36 -3.73
CA GLY A 146 -6.05 -7.09 -3.72
C GLY A 146 -5.53 -6.24 -4.88
N PHE A 147 -4.54 -5.38 -4.56
CA PHE A 147 -3.75 -4.41 -5.36
C PHE A 147 -4.50 -3.41 -6.25
N LEU A 148 -5.65 -3.77 -6.82
CA LEU A 148 -6.58 -2.87 -7.48
C LEU A 148 -7.81 -2.78 -6.59
N ALA A 149 -7.85 -1.78 -5.72
CA ALA A 149 -9.14 -1.33 -5.21
C ALA A 149 -10.00 -0.98 -6.43
N HIS A 150 -11.08 -1.70 -6.64
CA HIS A 150 -12.07 -1.46 -7.68
C HIS A 150 -12.93 -0.24 -7.28
N PRO A 151 -13.64 0.40 -8.22
CA PRO A 151 -14.55 1.48 -7.90
C PRO A 151 -15.72 0.96 -7.04
N LEU A 152 -15.52 0.95 -5.71
CA LEU A 152 -16.63 0.84 -4.78
C LEU A 152 -17.63 1.95 -5.13
N PRO A 153 -18.94 1.65 -5.23
CA PRO A 153 -19.95 2.69 -5.38
C PRO A 153 -19.72 3.68 -4.24
N GLY A 154 -19.43 4.93 -4.61
CA GLY A 154 -18.86 5.92 -3.70
C GLY A 154 -19.63 5.96 -2.38
N ARG A 155 -18.92 5.75 -1.26
CA ARG A 155 -19.45 6.21 0.02
C ARG A 155 -19.64 7.72 -0.14
N LYS A 156 -20.90 8.17 -0.12
CA LYS A 156 -21.18 9.57 0.16
C LYS A 156 -20.45 9.89 1.48
N PRO A 157 -19.66 10.96 1.57
CA PRO A 157 -19.12 11.40 2.84
C PRO A 157 -20.32 11.72 3.75
N SER A 158 -20.40 10.99 4.87
CA SER A 158 -21.22 11.33 6.02
C SER A 158 -20.57 12.45 6.80
#